data_AF-A0A3D0M8A0-F1
#
_entry.id   AF-A0A3D0M8A0-F1
#
_cell.length_a   1.000
_cell.length_b   1.000
_cell.length_c   1.000
_cell.angle_alpha   90.00
_cell.angle_beta   90.00
_cell.angle_gamma   90.00
#
_symmetry.space_group_name_H-M   'P 1'
#
loop_
_entity.id
_entity.type
_entity.pdbx_description
1 polymer ?
#
loop_
_entity_poly.entity_id
_entity_poly.type
_entity_poly.pdbx_seq_one_letter_code
_entity_poly.pdbx_strand_id
1 'polypeptide(L)'
;MDIPHYTLVEKKEVPEYHLTGYLFRHDLTGARLFFAIAPGDDNKVFSATFLTRPDNDCGVPHILEHCMLNGSDKYPVKEPFVELLKGSLNTFLNAMTFPDKTMFPV
;
A
#
# COMPACT_ATOMS: atom_id res chain seq x y z
N MET A 1 -9.83 13.38 13.36
CA MET A 1 -8.50 13.23 12.74
C MET A 1 -8.51 14.14 11.53
N ASP A 2 -7.61 15.11 11.50
CA ASP A 2 -7.48 16.06 10.39
C ASP A 2 -6.14 15.79 9.70
N ILE A 3 -6.17 15.54 8.39
CA ILE A 3 -4.99 15.19 7.60
C ILE A 3 -4.87 16.23 6.48
N PRO A 4 -3.77 16.99 6.41
CA PRO A 4 -3.60 18.01 5.38
C PRO A 4 -3.76 17.43 3.97
N HIS A 5 -4.56 18.10 3.13
CA HIS A 5 -4.87 17.72 1.74
C HIS A 5 -5.72 16.46 1.58
N TYR A 6 -6.39 16.00 2.64
CA TYR A 6 -7.33 14.89 2.58
C TYR A 6 -8.67 15.28 3.19
N THR A 7 -9.74 14.91 2.48
CA THR A 7 -11.11 15.00 2.98
C THR A 7 -11.52 13.67 3.61
N LEU A 8 -12.02 13.67 4.84
CA LEU A 8 -12.67 12.50 5.45
C LEU A 8 -14.00 12.24 4.74
N VAL A 9 -14.15 11.05 4.16
CA VAL A 9 -15.36 10.60 3.47
C VAL A 9 -16.26 9.80 4.40
N GLU A 10 -15.68 8.90 5.19
CA GLU A 10 -16.44 8.02 6.07
C GLU A 10 -15.63 7.68 7.32
N LYS A 11 -16.30 7.62 8.48
CA LYS A 11 -15.79 7.01 9.70
C LYS A 11 -16.76 5.90 10.10
N LYS A 12 -16.24 4.71 10.39
CA LYS A 12 -17.04 3.57 10.81
C LYS A 12 -16.36 2.79 11.93
N GLU A 13 -17.10 2.54 13.00
CA GLU A 13 -16.70 1.60 14.05
C GLU A 13 -17.14 0.20 13.65
N VAL A 14 -16.25 -0.77 13.86
CA VAL A 14 -16.44 -2.18 13.49
C VAL A 14 -16.15 -3.04 14.72
N PRO A 15 -17.11 -3.16 15.66
CA PRO A 15 -16.90 -3.78 16.96
C PRO A 15 -16.44 -5.24 16.89
N GLU A 16 -16.90 -6.00 15.90
CA GLU A 16 -16.53 -7.40 15.68
C GLU A 16 -15.02 -7.61 15.45
N TYR A 17 -14.32 -6.58 14.98
CA TYR A 17 -12.87 -6.58 14.79
C TYR A 17 -12.14 -5.63 15.75
N HIS A 18 -12.84 -5.06 16.75
CA HIS A 18 -12.29 -4.09 17.70
C HIS A 18 -11.54 -2.92 17.01
N LEU A 19 -12.05 -2.46 15.86
CA LEU A 19 -11.38 -1.44 15.05
C LEU A 19 -12.29 -0.26 14.72
N THR A 20 -11.67 0.88 14.44
CA THR A 20 -12.32 2.03 13.79
C THR A 20 -11.65 2.28 12.45
N GLY A 21 -12.45 2.22 11.37
CA GLY A 21 -12.02 2.54 10.02
C GLY A 21 -12.33 3.99 9.65
N TYR A 22 -11.42 4.60 8.90
CA TYR A 22 -11.53 5.94 8.34
C TYR A 22 -11.22 5.86 6.84
N LEU A 23 -12.12 6.35 6.02
CA LEU A 23 -11.91 6.49 4.58
C LEU A 23 -11.69 7.95 4.25
N PHE A 24 -10.53 8.27 3.70
CA PHE A 24 -10.16 9.58 3.23
C PHE A 24 -10.01 9.61 1.71
N ARG A 25 -10.16 10.80 1.12
CA ARG A 25 -9.86 11.08 -0.29
C ARG A 25 -8.85 12.21 -0.37
N HIS A 26 -7.74 12.00 -1.07
CA HIS A 26 -6.77 13.05 -1.35
C HIS A 26 -7.38 14.10 -2.28
N ASP A 27 -7.29 15.37 -1.89
CA ASP A 27 -8.05 16.46 -2.52
C ASP A 27 -7.62 16.70 -3.97
N LEU A 28 -6.33 16.54 -4.28
CA LEU A 28 -5.78 16.81 -5.61
C LEU A 28 -5.91 15.62 -6.57
N THR A 29 -5.56 14.41 -6.11
CA THR A 29 -5.48 13.23 -7.01
C THR A 29 -6.71 12.34 -6.96
N GLY A 30 -7.58 12.51 -5.97
CA GLY A 30 -8.71 11.61 -5.71
C GLY A 30 -8.29 10.25 -5.14
N ALA A 31 -7.01 10.03 -4.83
CA ALA A 31 -6.54 8.79 -4.24
C ALA A 31 -7.28 8.48 -2.93
N ARG A 32 -7.67 7.22 -2.75
CA ARG A 32 -8.37 6.77 -1.54
C ARG A 32 -7.34 6.28 -0.53
N LEU A 33 -7.46 6.78 0.70
CA LEU A 33 -6.69 6.32 1.84
C LEU A 33 -7.65 5.67 2.83
N PHE A 34 -7.50 4.37 3.03
CA PHE A 34 -8.18 3.66 4.10
C PHE A 34 -7.23 3.53 5.28
N PHE A 35 -7.64 4.04 6.43
CA PHE A 35 -6.87 4.01 7.68
C PHE A 35 -7.69 3.32 8.75
N ALA A 36 -7.15 2.26 9.34
CA ALA A 36 -7.82 1.51 10.40
C ALA A 36 -6.98 1.58 11.68
N ILE A 37 -7.66 1.79 12.81
CA ILE A 37 -7.05 1.77 14.13
C ILE A 37 -7.66 0.62 14.90
N ALA A 38 -6.83 -0.35 15.29
CA ALA A 38 -7.14 -1.39 16.26
C ALA A 38 -6.33 -1.09 17.54
N PRO A 39 -6.96 -0.61 18.63
CA PRO A 39 -6.25 -0.32 19.86
C PRO A 39 -5.52 -1.56 20.40
N GLY A 40 -4.24 -1.42 20.76
CA GLY A 40 -3.41 -2.52 21.26
C GLY A 40 -2.67 -3.32 20.20
N ASP A 41 -2.83 -2.99 18.91
CA ASP A 41 -2.01 -3.55 17.84
C ASP A 41 -0.80 -2.64 17.55
N ASP A 42 0.38 -3.09 17.95
CA ASP A 42 1.64 -2.40 17.69
C ASP A 42 2.22 -2.72 16.30
N ASN A 43 1.68 -3.73 15.60
CA ASN A 43 2.13 -4.12 14.27
C ASN A 43 1.46 -3.26 13.20
N LYS A 44 2.17 -2.22 12.74
CA LYS A 44 1.68 -1.29 11.73
C LYS A 44 1.92 -1.85 10.34
N VAL A 45 0.91 -1.74 9.49
CA VAL A 45 0.98 -2.09 8.07
C VAL A 45 0.61 -0.90 7.21
N PHE A 46 1.27 -0.76 6.08
CA PHE A 46 0.93 0.12 4.99
C PHE A 46 0.84 -0.67 3.68
N SER A 47 -0.09 -0.28 2.80
CA SER A 47 -0.12 -0.84 1.45
C SER A 47 -0.60 0.17 0.43
N ALA A 48 0.10 0.22 -0.70
CA ALA A 48 -0.37 0.88 -1.91
C ALA A 48 -0.93 -0.17 -2.89
N THR A 49 -2.09 0.10 -3.47
CA THR A 49 -2.76 -0.81 -4.42
C THR A 49 -3.17 -0.06 -5.67
N PHE A 50 -2.88 -0.65 -6.82
CA PHE A 50 -3.20 -0.09 -8.14
C PHE A 50 -4.10 -1.05 -8.90
N LEU A 51 -5.07 -0.51 -9.64
CA LEU A 51 -5.86 -1.27 -10.60
C LEU A 51 -4.98 -1.56 -11.82
N THR A 52 -4.80 -2.84 -12.16
CA THR A 52 -3.90 -3.29 -13.23
C THR A 52 -4.58 -4.42 -13.99
N ARG A 53 -5.55 -4.08 -14.84
CA ARG A 53 -6.23 -5.06 -15.69
C ARG A 53 -5.36 -5.31 -16.92
N PRO A 54 -4.81 -6.52 -17.12
CA PRO A 54 -4.00 -6.81 -18.30
C PRO A 54 -4.89 -6.91 -19.54
N ASP A 55 -4.45 -6.34 -20.66
CA ASP A 55 -5.13 -6.47 -21.95
C ASP A 55 -4.77 -7.76 -22.70
N ASN A 56 -3.76 -8.50 -22.21
CA ASN A 56 -3.25 -9.73 -22.79
C ASN A 56 -2.47 -10.57 -21.75
N ASP A 57 -2.07 -11.78 -22.14
CA ASP A 57 -1.38 -12.73 -21.26
C ASP A 57 0.15 -12.54 -21.21
N CYS A 58 0.67 -11.37 -21.61
CA CYS A 58 2.12 -11.12 -21.60
C CYS A 58 2.68 -10.91 -20.18
N GLY A 59 1.83 -10.86 -19.15
CA GLY A 59 2.27 -10.74 -17.75
C GLY A 59 2.82 -9.36 -17.38
N VAL A 60 2.50 -8.32 -18.15
CA VAL A 60 3.04 -6.96 -17.96
C VAL A 60 2.90 -6.44 -16.52
N PRO A 61 1.73 -6.55 -15.83
CA PRO A 61 1.61 -6.08 -14.46
C PRO A 61 2.58 -6.77 -13.48
N HIS A 62 2.82 -8.06 -13.67
CA HIS A 62 3.71 -8.85 -12.81
C HIS A 62 5.19 -8.49 -13.06
N ILE A 63 5.57 -8.28 -14.32
CA ILE A 63 6.92 -7.81 -14.65
C ILE A 63 7.15 -6.42 -14.04
N LEU A 64 6.18 -5.50 -14.18
CA LEU A 64 6.29 -4.15 -13.63
C LEU A 64 6.39 -4.15 -12.11
N GLU A 65 5.65 -5.01 -11.41
CA GLU A 65 5.75 -5.17 -9.95
C GLU A 65 7.20 -5.44 -9.51
N HIS A 66 7.87 -6.42 -10.15
CA HIS A 66 9.27 -6.69 -9.88
C HIS A 66 10.20 -5.53 -10.27
N CYS A 67 9.98 -4.90 -11.44
CA CYS A 67 10.83 -3.81 -11.91
C CYS A 67 10.78 -2.57 -11.00
N MET A 68 9.61 -2.23 -10.44
CA MET A 68 9.42 -1.06 -9.57
C MET A 68 10.20 -1.16 -8.25
N LEU A 69 10.55 -2.38 -7.83
CA LEU A 69 11.32 -2.64 -6.61
C LEU A 69 12.85 -2.60 -6.81
N ASN A 70 13.30 -2.31 -8.04
CA ASN A 70 14.71 -2.33 -8.43
C ASN A 70 15.37 -0.95 -8.50
N GLY A 71 14.74 0.11 -7.98
CA GLY A 71 15.31 1.45 -7.91
C GLY A 71 14.25 2.53 -8.10
N SER A 72 14.56 3.76 -7.70
CA SER A 72 13.73 4.95 -7.97
C SER A 72 14.61 6.19 -8.11
N ASP A 73 14.06 7.28 -8.64
CA ASP A 73 14.81 8.55 -8.76
C ASP A 73 15.37 9.03 -7.41
N LYS A 74 14.62 8.82 -6.32
CA LYS A 74 15.04 9.19 -4.96
C LYS A 74 16.01 8.19 -4.35
N TYR A 75 15.91 6.91 -4.73
CA TYR A 75 16.76 5.82 -4.24
C TYR A 75 17.35 5.06 -5.44
N PRO A 76 18.36 5.65 -6.13
CA PRO A 76 18.94 5.10 -7.36
C PRO A 76 19.97 4.00 -7.04
N VAL A 77 19.63 3.13 -6.10
CA VAL A 77 20.43 1.96 -5.73
C VAL A 77 19.87 0.73 -6.42
N LYS A 78 20.74 -0.24 -6.67
CA LYS A 78 20.33 -1.54 -7.19
C LYS A 78 19.65 -2.34 -6.07
N GLU A 79 18.50 -2.94 -6.36
CA GLU A 79 17.76 -3.83 -5.46
C GLU A 79 17.43 -3.22 -4.06
N PRO A 80 16.84 -2.00 -3.97
CA PRO A 80 16.52 -1.36 -2.68
C PRO A 80 15.61 -2.22 -1.80
N PHE A 81 14.72 -3.01 -2.40
CA PHE A 81 13.84 -3.92 -1.68
C PHE A 81 14.62 -4.99 -0.88
N VAL A 82 15.72 -5.50 -1.43
CA VAL A 82 16.57 -6.49 -0.75
C VAL A 82 17.30 -5.86 0.43
N GLU A 83 17.74 -4.60 0.28
CA GLU A 83 18.40 -3.88 1.37
C GLU A 83 17.41 -3.56 2.51
N LEU A 84 16.14 -3.27 2.19
CA LEU A 84 15.08 -3.14 3.20
C LEU A 84 14.80 -4.47 3.93
N LEU A 85 14.77 -5.59 3.20
CA LEU A 85 14.60 -6.91 3.82
C LEU A 85 15.72 -7.25 4.81
N LYS A 86 16.96 -6.85 4.52
CA LYS A 86 18.12 -7.15 5.38
C LYS A 86 18.28 -6.17 6.55
N GLY A 87 17.91 -4.90 6.34
CA GLY A 87 18.26 -3.80 7.23
C GLY A 87 17.13 -3.24 8.09
N SER A 88 15.88 -3.71 7.91
CA SER A 88 14.72 -3.21 8.67
C SER A 88 14.20 -4.20 9.71
N LEU A 89 13.43 -3.69 10.68
CA LEU A 89 12.65 -4.49 11.62
C LEU A 89 11.25 -4.74 11.06
N ASN A 90 11.17 -5.15 9.78
CA ASN A 90 9.89 -5.41 9.15
C ASN A 90 9.24 -6.67 9.74
N THR A 91 7.93 -6.62 9.90
CA THR A 91 7.11 -7.81 10.22
C THR A 91 6.59 -8.46 8.96
N PHE A 92 6.45 -7.67 7.88
CA PHE A 92 6.09 -8.12 6.54
C PHE A 92 6.69 -7.16 5.50
N LEU A 93 7.11 -7.67 4.35
CA LEU A 93 7.54 -6.85 3.21
C LEU A 93 7.40 -7.67 1.94
N ASN A 94 6.47 -7.29 1.06
CA ASN A 94 6.20 -8.05 -0.16
C ASN A 94 5.59 -7.18 -1.27
N ALA A 95 5.38 -7.79 -2.42
CA ALA A 95 4.53 -7.28 -3.49
C ALA A 95 3.77 -8.44 -4.13
N MET A 96 2.57 -8.16 -4.64
CA MET A 96 1.66 -9.18 -5.16
C MET A 96 0.89 -8.65 -6.36
N THR A 97 0.90 -9.41 -7.45
CA THR A 97 0.09 -9.14 -8.64
C THR A 97 -1.08 -10.12 -8.72
N PHE A 98 -2.29 -9.59 -8.61
CA PHE A 98 -3.57 -10.28 -8.82
C PHE A 98 -4.06 -10.08 -10.27
N PRO A 99 -5.11 -10.80 -10.71
CA PRO A 99 -5.63 -10.66 -12.07
C PRO A 99 -6.06 -9.24 -12.47
N ASP A 100 -6.46 -8.40 -11.53
CA ASP A 100 -6.98 -7.06 -11.80
C ASP A 100 -6.31 -5.93 -10.99
N LYS A 101 -5.34 -6.26 -10.13
CA LYS A 101 -4.65 -5.28 -9.26
C LYS A 101 -3.24 -5.72 -8.86
N THR A 102 -2.39 -4.75 -8.57
CA THR A 102 -1.06 -4.96 -7.97
C THR A 102 -1.00 -4.26 -6.62
N MET A 103 -0.45 -4.94 -5.62
CA MET A 103 -0.37 -4.50 -4.22
C MET A 103 1.06 -4.53 -3.70
N PHE A 104 1.44 -3.54 -2.90
CA PHE A 104 2.77 -3.44 -2.27
C PHE A 104 2.60 -3.26 -0.74
N PRO A 105 2.44 -4.32 0.05
CA PRO A 105 2.32 -4.22 1.51
C PRO A 105 3.68 -4.29 2.23
N VAL A 106 3.83 -3.46 3.26
CA VAL A 106 4.96 -3.40 4.19
C VAL A 106 4.48 -3.12 5.60
#